data_AF-A0A7S1H276-F1
#
_entry.id   AF-A0A7S1H276-F1
#
_cell.length_a   1.000
_cell.length_b   1.000
_cell.length_c   1.000
_cell.angle_alpha   90.00
_cell.angle_beta   90.00
_cell.angle_gamma   90.00
#
_symmetry.space_group_name_H-M   'P 1'
#
loop_
_entity.id
_entity.type
_entity.pdbx_description
1 polymer ?
#
loop_
_entity_poly.entity_id
_entity_poly.type
_entity_poly.pdbx_seq_one_letter_code
_entity_poly.pdbx_strand_id
1 'polypeptide(L)'
;LQGGAGDRGIPEAYISALKECTDHAPEHSFEEMDAVLMEEFGVSGRQLYETIEETPIAAASLAQVHRATLKDGTDVAVKIIYPTLRRDLASDFAVFKTLGSQIKPGGFDLQWMVKDFEEALRKE
;
A
#
# COMPACT_ATOMS: atom_id res chain seq x y z
N LEU A 1 11.58 -7.18 -5.91
CA LEU A 1 10.54 -6.11 -5.98
C LEU A 1 10.86 -5.05 -4.92
N GLN A 2 10.73 -3.76 -5.24
CA GLN A 2 11.45 -2.60 -4.67
C GLN A 2 11.32 -2.27 -3.15
N GLY A 3 10.93 -3.22 -2.31
CA GLY A 3 10.92 -3.07 -0.85
C GLY A 3 11.41 -4.34 -0.14
N GLY A 4 12.68 -4.36 0.26
CA GLY A 4 13.18 -5.17 1.38
C GLY A 4 13.53 -6.65 1.14
N ALA A 5 12.76 -7.40 0.34
CA ALA A 5 13.04 -8.83 0.09
C ALA A 5 13.45 -9.05 -1.37
N GLY A 6 14.75 -8.88 -1.65
CA GLY A 6 15.31 -9.11 -2.99
C GLY A 6 14.95 -10.49 -3.55
N ASP A 7 14.92 -10.61 -4.87
CA ASP A 7 14.34 -11.69 -5.70
C ASP A 7 14.98 -13.10 -5.54
N ARG A 8 15.64 -13.37 -4.41
CA ARG A 8 16.39 -14.58 -4.11
C ARG A 8 15.45 -15.75 -3.82
N GLY A 9 15.52 -16.76 -4.66
CA GLY A 9 14.82 -18.05 -4.47
C GLY A 9 13.49 -18.17 -5.20
N ILE A 10 13.07 -17.14 -5.95
CA ILE A 10 11.86 -17.19 -6.79
C ILE A 10 12.28 -17.45 -8.25
N PRO A 11 11.64 -18.38 -8.98
CA PRO A 11 11.97 -18.61 -10.38
C PRO A 11 11.73 -17.38 -11.25
N GLU A 12 12.63 -17.14 -12.21
CA GLU A 12 12.65 -15.94 -13.06
C GLU A 12 11.33 -15.67 -13.79
N ALA A 13 10.62 -16.72 -14.21
CA ALA A 13 9.31 -16.60 -14.85
C ALA A 13 8.27 -15.92 -13.95
N TYR A 14 8.27 -16.21 -12.63
CA TYR A 14 7.38 -15.55 -11.68
C TYR A 14 7.81 -14.11 -11.41
N ILE A 15 9.12 -13.86 -11.30
CA ILE A 15 9.64 -12.50 -11.11
C ILE A 15 9.21 -11.62 -12.29
N SER A 16 9.40 -12.10 -13.53
CA SER A 16 9.04 -11.36 -14.73
C SER A 16 7.54 -11.05 -14.78
N ALA A 17 6.68 -12.03 -14.48
CA ALA A 17 5.24 -11.84 -14.48
C ALA A 17 4.77 -10.88 -13.37
N LEU A 18 5.30 -11.00 -12.16
CA LEU A 18 4.93 -10.14 -11.03
C LEU A 18 5.46 -8.71 -11.19
N LYS A 19 6.62 -8.54 -11.83
CA LYS A 19 7.21 -7.24 -12.11
C LYS A 19 6.29 -6.39 -12.99
N GLU A 20 5.66 -7.00 -13.99
CA GLU A 20 4.67 -6.32 -14.84
C GLU A 20 3.48 -5.78 -14.02
N CYS A 21 3.06 -6.48 -12.97
CA CYS A 21 2.02 -6.01 -12.05
C CYS A 21 2.47 -4.84 -11.15
N THR A 22 3.77 -4.57 -11.03
CA THR A 22 4.32 -3.58 -10.10
C THR A 22 4.88 -2.33 -10.79
N ASP A 23 5.15 -2.41 -12.10
CA ASP A 23 5.90 -1.39 -12.84
C ASP A 23 5.10 -0.10 -13.15
N HIS A 24 3.80 -0.05 -12.89
CA HIS A 24 2.94 1.10 -13.22
C HIS A 24 1.98 1.49 -12.08
N ALA A 25 2.50 1.73 -10.88
CA ALA A 25 1.69 2.31 -9.81
C ALA A 25 1.30 3.77 -10.18
N PRO A 26 0.01 4.13 -10.16
CA PRO A 26 -0.42 5.50 -10.42
C PRO A 26 0.06 6.44 -9.30
N GLU A 27 0.59 7.60 -9.70
CA GLU A 27 0.93 8.67 -8.78
C GLU A 27 -0.29 9.56 -8.54
N HIS A 28 -0.58 9.85 -7.28
CA HIS A 28 -1.61 10.81 -6.89
C HIS A 28 -1.00 12.19 -6.67
N SER A 29 -1.83 13.23 -6.79
CA SER A 29 -1.35 14.60 -6.56
C SER A 29 -0.94 14.78 -5.10
N PHE A 30 -0.01 15.70 -4.84
CA PHE A 30 0.38 16.00 -3.47
C PHE A 30 -0.80 16.54 -2.66
N GLU A 31 -1.74 17.28 -3.26
CA GLU A 31 -2.94 17.73 -2.53
C GLU A 31 -3.81 16.57 -2.06
N GLU A 32 -3.95 15.50 -2.87
CA GLU A 32 -4.69 14.30 -2.47
C GLU A 32 -4.01 13.62 -1.27
N MET A 33 -2.68 13.55 -1.26
CA MET A 33 -1.93 12.97 -0.15
C MET A 33 -1.92 13.85 1.09
N ASP A 34 -1.83 15.17 0.92
CA ASP A 34 -1.88 16.13 2.02
C ASP A 34 -3.25 16.10 2.71
N ALA A 35 -4.33 15.82 1.97
CA ALA A 35 -5.65 15.58 2.54
C ALA A 35 -5.68 14.33 3.45
N VAL A 36 -4.98 13.25 3.07
CA VAL A 36 -4.84 12.06 3.92
C VAL A 36 -4.06 12.40 5.19
N LEU A 37 -2.94 13.12 5.08
CA LEU A 37 -2.17 13.57 6.24
C LEU A 37 -3.01 14.45 7.17
N MET A 38 -3.84 15.33 6.61
CA MET A 38 -4.74 16.18 7.37
C MET A 38 -5.85 15.40 8.08
N GLU A 39 -6.39 14.34 7.46
CA GLU A 39 -7.36 13.45 8.09
C GLU A 39 -6.76 12.69 9.28
N GLU A 40 -5.52 12.21 9.16
CA GLU A 40 -4.87 11.39 10.19
C GLU A 40 -4.24 12.21 11.32
N PHE A 41 -3.60 13.34 11.00
CA PHE A 41 -2.82 14.14 11.95
C PHE A 41 -3.48 15.49 12.32
N GLY A 42 -4.57 15.87 11.65
CA GLY A 42 -5.31 17.11 11.90
C GLY A 42 -4.65 18.38 11.36
N VAL A 43 -3.49 18.27 10.72
CA VAL A 43 -2.70 19.38 10.14
C VAL A 43 -2.11 18.95 8.80
N SER A 44 -1.78 19.90 7.93
CA SER A 44 -1.12 19.57 6.65
C SER A 44 0.30 19.04 6.85
N GLY A 45 0.79 18.25 5.90
CA GLY A 45 2.16 17.77 5.84
C GLY A 45 3.18 18.90 5.90
N ARG A 46 2.88 20.05 5.28
CA ARG A 46 3.71 21.26 5.36
C ARG A 46 3.83 21.87 6.77
N GLN A 47 2.89 21.57 7.67
CA GLN A 47 2.95 21.96 9.08
C GLN A 47 3.53 20.86 9.97
N LEU A 48 3.33 19.60 9.58
CA LEU A 48 3.82 18.43 10.30
C LEU A 48 5.35 18.30 10.18
N TYR A 49 5.88 18.48 8.97
CA TYR A 49 7.30 18.39 8.63
C TYR A 49 7.95 19.78 8.51
N GLU A 50 9.28 19.85 8.62
CA GLU A 50 10.03 21.06 8.26
C GLU A 50 10.04 21.26 6.76
N THR A 51 10.27 20.18 6.01
CA THR A 51 10.14 20.14 4.55
C THR A 51 9.51 18.82 4.14
N ILE A 52 8.74 18.83 3.05
CA ILE A 52 8.21 17.63 2.40
C ILE A 52 8.29 17.84 0.88
N GLU A 53 8.92 16.90 0.18
CA GLU A 53 9.01 16.93 -1.28
C GLU A 53 7.66 16.53 -1.88
N GLU A 54 7.07 17.40 -2.70
CA GLU A 54 5.77 17.16 -3.34
C GLU A 54 5.83 16.05 -4.39
N THR A 55 6.99 15.88 -5.03
CA THR A 55 7.24 14.78 -5.94
C THR A 55 7.54 13.52 -5.12
N PRO A 56 6.79 12.42 -5.31
CA PRO A 56 7.07 11.17 -4.61
C PRO A 56 8.41 10.59 -5.07
N ILE A 57 9.16 10.00 -4.14
CA ILE A 57 10.41 9.28 -4.45
C ILE A 57 10.15 7.85 -4.92
N ALA A 58 8.98 7.30 -4.58
CA ALA A 58 8.50 6.00 -5.03
C ALA A 58 6.98 5.92 -4.91
N ALA A 59 6.34 5.24 -5.86
CA ALA A 59 4.96 4.79 -5.76
C ALA A 59 4.94 3.26 -5.64
N ALA A 60 4.09 2.74 -4.77
CA ALA A 60 3.85 1.32 -4.57
C ALA A 60 2.38 1.02 -4.80
N SER A 61 2.02 -0.26 -4.82
CA SER A 61 0.65 -0.71 -5.13
C SER A 61 -0.43 -0.10 -4.23
N LEU A 62 -0.11 0.30 -2.99
CA LEU A 62 -1.06 0.78 -1.98
C LEU A 62 -0.71 2.16 -1.40
N ALA A 63 0.43 2.74 -1.76
CA ALA A 63 0.92 3.93 -1.11
C ALA A 63 1.98 4.63 -1.97
N GLN A 64 2.15 5.92 -1.76
CA GLN A 64 3.30 6.67 -2.26
C GLN A 64 4.21 7.10 -1.12
N VAL A 65 5.50 7.20 -1.41
CA VAL A 65 6.53 7.57 -0.46
C VAL A 65 7.08 8.94 -0.85
N HIS A 66 7.05 9.87 0.10
CA HIS A 66 7.64 11.20 -0.02
C HIS A 66 8.88 11.30 0.85
N ARG A 67 9.87 12.07 0.41
CA ARG A 67 10.99 12.47 1.26
C ARG A 67 10.57 13.69 2.07
N ALA A 68 10.87 13.69 3.36
CA ALA A 68 10.61 14.81 4.25
C ALA A 68 11.72 14.97 5.28
N THR A 69 11.81 16.15 5.87
CA THR A 69 12.68 16.43 7.02
C THR A 69 11.80 16.81 8.21
N LEU A 70 12.02 16.17 9.36
CA LEU A 70 11.37 16.51 10.62
C LEU A 70 11.88 17.86 11.16
N LYS A 71 11.13 18.47 12.08
CA LYS A 71 11.51 19.76 12.71
C LYS A 71 12.78 19.70 13.56
N ASP A 72 13.28 18.50 13.85
CA ASP A 72 14.56 18.29 14.52
C ASP A 72 15.73 18.10 13.55
N GLY A 73 15.48 18.23 12.24
CA GLY A 73 16.46 18.06 11.16
C GLY A 73 16.64 16.62 10.67
N THR A 74 15.86 15.66 11.19
CA THR A 74 15.97 14.25 10.79
C THR A 74 15.30 14.00 9.44
N ASP A 75 16.04 13.43 8.48
CA ASP A 75 15.50 12.99 7.20
C ASP A 75 14.67 11.70 7.36
N VAL A 76 13.45 11.71 6.81
CA VAL A 76 12.49 10.60 6.90
C VAL A 76 11.85 10.30 5.54
N ALA A 77 11.46 9.04 5.36
CA ALA A 77 10.62 8.60 4.25
C ALA A 77 9.17 8.46 4.75
N VAL A 78 8.26 9.24 4.19
CA VAL A 78 6.85 9.30 4.59
C VAL A 78 6.02 8.49 3.61
N LYS A 79 5.60 7.29 4.03
CA LYS A 79 4.68 6.44 3.27
C LYS A 79 3.24 6.88 3.55
N ILE A 80 2.52 7.29 2.51
CA ILE A 80 1.13 7.76 2.58
C ILE A 80 0.26 6.78 1.80
N ILE A 81 -0.70 6.14 2.48
CA ILE A 81 -1.63 5.17 1.90
C ILE A 81 -2.71 5.93 1.12
N TYR A 82 -3.06 5.44 -0.07
CA TYR A 82 -4.07 6.12 -0.91
C TYR A 82 -5.45 6.17 -0.23
N PRO A 83 -6.20 7.28 -0.36
CA PRO A 83 -7.45 7.49 0.36
C PRO A 83 -8.54 6.45 0.02
N THR A 84 -8.59 5.98 -1.24
CA THR A 84 -9.61 5.04 -1.70
C THR A 84 -9.42 3.62 -1.16
N LEU A 85 -8.19 3.25 -0.79
CA LEU A 85 -7.85 1.87 -0.40
C LEU A 85 -8.65 1.34 0.76
N ARG A 86 -8.89 2.16 1.79
CA ARG A 86 -9.65 1.69 2.97
C ARG A 86 -11.06 1.24 2.60
N ARG A 87 -11.69 1.93 1.65
CA ARG A 87 -13.04 1.61 1.16
C ARG A 87 -13.01 0.43 0.20
N ASP A 88 -12.07 0.42 -0.72
CA ASP A 88 -11.97 -0.59 -1.77
C ASP A 88 -11.62 -1.96 -1.16
N LEU A 89 -10.65 -2.00 -0.25
CA LEU A 89 -10.27 -3.23 0.46
C LEU A 89 -11.45 -3.86 1.23
N ALA A 90 -12.26 -3.05 1.92
CA ALA A 90 -13.41 -3.57 2.66
C ALA A 90 -14.44 -4.24 1.74
N SER A 91 -14.68 -3.67 0.56
CA SER A 91 -15.55 -4.24 -0.46
C SER A 91 -14.97 -5.54 -1.03
N ASP A 92 -13.69 -5.55 -1.38
CA ASP A 92 -13.00 -6.72 -1.94
C ASP A 92 -13.03 -7.90 -0.97
N PHE A 93 -12.76 -7.66 0.32
CA PHE A 93 -12.85 -8.69 1.34
C PHE A 93 -14.27 -9.22 1.53
N ALA A 94 -15.32 -8.39 1.36
CA ALA A 94 -16.70 -8.86 1.41
C ALA A 94 -17.01 -9.81 0.24
N VAL A 95 -16.51 -9.49 -0.96
CA VAL A 95 -16.62 -10.38 -2.14
C VAL A 95 -15.84 -11.68 -1.91
N PHE A 96 -14.60 -11.61 -1.43
CA PHE A 96 -13.78 -12.79 -1.17
C PHE A 96 -14.38 -13.70 -0.10
N LYS A 97 -14.95 -13.15 0.98
CA LYS A 97 -15.66 -13.93 2.00
C LYS A 97 -16.89 -14.63 1.41
N THR A 98 -17.64 -13.93 0.56
CA THR A 98 -18.82 -14.49 -0.10
C THR A 98 -18.42 -15.63 -1.03
N LEU A 99 -17.45 -15.41 -1.92
CA LEU A 99 -16.96 -16.44 -2.85
C LEU A 99 -16.29 -17.62 -2.12
N GLY A 100 -15.44 -17.35 -1.13
CA GLY A 100 -14.77 -18.40 -0.36
C GLY A 100 -15.73 -19.28 0.44
N SER A 101 -16.92 -18.78 0.79
CA SER A 101 -17.98 -19.60 1.40
C SER A 101 -18.68 -20.53 0.40
N GLN A 102 -18.68 -20.17 -0.90
CA GLN A 102 -19.41 -20.88 -1.96
C GLN A 102 -18.51 -21.79 -2.81
N ILE A 103 -17.24 -21.45 -2.96
CA ILE A 103 -16.28 -22.15 -3.83
C ILE A 103 -15.29 -22.91 -2.95
N LYS A 104 -15.35 -24.25 -3.02
CA LYS A 104 -14.38 -25.16 -2.38
C LYS A 104 -13.67 -25.99 -3.45
N PRO A 105 -12.72 -25.40 -4.19
CA PRO A 105 -12.04 -26.11 -5.26
C PRO A 105 -11.23 -27.27 -4.66
N GLY A 106 -11.53 -28.50 -5.08
CA GLY A 106 -10.88 -29.71 -4.55
C GLY A 106 -11.11 -29.96 -3.05
N GLY A 107 -12.14 -29.35 -2.44
CA GLY A 107 -12.38 -29.42 -1.00
C GLY A 107 -11.49 -28.50 -0.16
N PHE A 108 -10.67 -27.67 -0.80
CA PHE A 108 -9.85 -26.68 -0.11
C PHE A 108 -10.72 -25.54 0.41
N ASP A 109 -10.59 -25.23 1.70
CA ASP A 109 -11.23 -24.06 2.29
C ASP A 109 -10.39 -22.83 1.97
N LEU A 110 -10.96 -21.85 1.27
CA LEU A 110 -10.27 -20.59 0.95
C LEU A 110 -10.47 -19.53 2.05
N GLN A 111 -11.35 -19.77 3.03
CA GLN A 111 -11.65 -18.78 4.07
C GLN A 111 -10.43 -18.45 4.94
N TRP A 112 -9.57 -19.43 5.22
CA TRP A 112 -8.34 -19.18 5.99
C TRP A 112 -7.41 -18.20 5.25
N MET A 113 -7.30 -18.31 3.92
CA MET A 113 -6.44 -17.44 3.10
C MET A 113 -7.00 -16.02 3.06
N VAL A 114 -8.32 -15.89 2.90
CA VAL A 114 -8.99 -14.57 2.95
C VAL A 114 -8.77 -13.90 4.30
N LYS A 115 -8.87 -14.67 5.40
CA LYS A 115 -8.63 -14.17 6.75
C LYS A 115 -7.17 -13.75 6.96
N ASP A 116 -6.22 -14.56 6.51
CA ASP A 116 -4.79 -14.28 6.61
C ASP A 116 -4.42 -13.01 5.82
N PHE A 117 -4.96 -12.87 4.61
CA PHE A 117 -4.77 -11.68 3.77
C PHE A 117 -5.37 -10.42 4.39
N GLU A 118 -6.54 -10.54 5.02
CA GLU A 118 -7.19 -9.43 5.75
C GLU A 118 -6.38 -9.01 6.98
N GLU A 119 -5.80 -9.96 7.73
CA GLU A 119 -4.93 -9.65 8.87
C GLU A 119 -3.59 -9.04 8.44
N ALA A 120 -3.02 -9.50 7.32
CA ALA A 120 -1.78 -8.94 6.77
C ALA A 120 -1.97 -7.48 6.34
N LEU A 121 -3.03 -7.17 5.59
CA LEU A 121 -3.31 -5.81 5.11
C LEU A 121 -3.74 -4.83 6.20
N ARG A 122 -4.25 -5.31 7.34
CA ARG A 122 -4.52 -4.45 8.52
C ARG A 122 -3.27 -4.05 9.28
N LYS A 123 -2.15 -4.76 9.10
CA LYS A 123 -0.88 -4.51 9.80
C LYS A 123 0.05 -3.58 9.02
N GLU A 124 -0.26 -3.31 7.76
CA GLU A 124 0.36 -2.28 6.91
C GLU A 124 -0.15 -0.88 7.28
#